data_AF-A0A2M9H2S5-F1
#
_entry.id   AF-A0A2M9H2S5-F1
#
_cell.length_a   1.000
_cell.length_b   1.000
_cell.length_c   1.000
_cell.angle_alpha   90.00
_cell.angle_beta   90.00
_cell.angle_gamma   90.00
#
_symmetry.space_group_name_H-M   'P 1'
#
loop_
_entity.id
_entity.type
_entity.pdbx_description
1 polymer ?
#
loop_
_entity_poly.entity_id
_entity_poly.type
_entity_poly.pdbx_seq_one_letter_code
_entity_poly.pdbx_strand_id
1 'polypeptide(L)'
;MTPTAPAPQDTALVLDYDLDAPPEKVWRAISVPALREQWLPDGALADPEPLAATPGVEIRYRMRETLPPCLASVVTFQLSPNADGGTRLTIVHTPDDARLTQPLPRAANDSWSGFKLAA
;
A
#
# COMPACT_ATOMS: atom_id res chain seq x y z
N MET A 1 -6.81 16.93 -32.71
CA MET A 1 -6.85 15.77 -31.79
C MET A 1 -6.07 16.16 -30.55
N THR A 2 -6.76 16.51 -29.46
CA THR A 2 -6.14 16.76 -28.16
C THR A 2 -5.64 15.44 -27.60
N PRO A 3 -4.38 15.31 -27.16
CA PRO A 3 -3.93 14.11 -26.49
C PRO A 3 -4.69 13.98 -25.17
N THR A 4 -5.47 12.91 -25.04
CA THR A 4 -6.03 12.46 -23.77
C THR A 4 -4.88 12.30 -22.78
N ALA A 5 -4.82 13.18 -21.78
CA ALA A 5 -3.94 12.99 -20.64
C ALA A 5 -4.27 11.62 -20.00
N PRO A 6 -3.28 10.79 -19.63
CA PRO A 6 -3.57 9.56 -18.90
C PRO A 6 -4.29 9.95 -17.61
N ALA A 7 -5.41 9.28 -17.33
CA ALA A 7 -6.11 9.41 -16.06
C ALA A 7 -5.11 9.21 -14.90
N PRO A 8 -5.27 9.93 -13.78
CA PRO A 8 -4.44 9.70 -12.60
C PRO A 8 -4.52 8.22 -12.27
N GLN A 9 -3.38 7.55 -12.32
CA GLN A 9 -3.29 6.14 -11.99
C GLN A 9 -3.48 6.10 -10.49
N ASP A 10 -4.58 5.49 -10.04
CA ASP A 10 -4.80 5.26 -8.62
C ASP A 10 -3.75 4.26 -8.17
N THR A 11 -2.59 4.76 -7.73
CA THR A 11 -1.45 3.94 -7.31
C THR A 11 -1.70 3.29 -5.94
N ALA A 12 -2.87 3.53 -5.34
CA ALA A 12 -3.26 2.91 -4.09
C ALA A 12 -3.85 1.51 -4.36
N LEU A 13 -3.26 0.52 -3.71
CA LEU A 13 -3.79 -0.84 -3.70
C LEU A 13 -4.78 -0.96 -2.56
N VAL A 14 -6.04 -1.25 -2.88
CA VAL A 14 -7.11 -1.50 -1.90
C VAL A 14 -7.40 -2.99 -1.84
N LEU A 15 -7.30 -3.57 -0.65
CA LEU A 15 -7.66 -4.96 -0.37
C LEU A 15 -8.80 -4.99 0.64
N ASP A 16 -9.84 -5.76 0.35
CA ASP A 16 -11.01 -5.92 1.23
C ASP A 16 -11.11 -7.37 1.70
N TYR A 17 -11.28 -7.55 3.01
CA TYR A 17 -11.37 -8.86 3.65
C TYR A 17 -12.53 -8.88 4.64
N ASP A 18 -13.26 -9.99 4.66
CA ASP A 18 -14.28 -10.27 5.66
C ASP A 18 -13.72 -11.26 6.68
N LEU A 19 -13.75 -10.88 7.95
CA LEU A 19 -13.20 -11.65 9.07
C LEU A 19 -14.32 -12.08 10.01
N ASP A 20 -14.36 -13.38 10.32
CA ASP A 20 -15.26 -13.96 11.33
C ASP A 20 -14.76 -13.66 12.77
N ALA A 21 -14.57 -12.39 13.06
CA ALA A 21 -14.09 -11.90 14.34
C ALA A 21 -14.69 -10.52 14.63
N PRO A 22 -15.01 -10.21 15.90
CA PRO A 22 -15.51 -8.89 16.25
C PRO A 22 -14.42 -7.82 16.04
N PRO A 23 -14.81 -6.56 15.76
CA PRO A 23 -13.88 -5.49 15.40
C PRO A 23 -12.87 -5.19 16.51
N GLU A 24 -13.24 -5.41 17.77
CA GLU A 24 -12.34 -5.26 18.92
C GLU A 24 -11.18 -6.26 18.88
N LYS A 25 -11.43 -7.50 18.43
CA LYS A 25 -10.38 -8.52 18.31
C LYS A 25 -9.43 -8.22 17.17
N VAL A 26 -9.97 -7.81 16.02
CA VAL A 26 -9.18 -7.37 14.86
C VAL A 26 -8.37 -6.13 15.20
N TRP A 27 -8.97 -5.17 15.90
CA TRP A 27 -8.27 -3.97 16.38
C TRP A 27 -7.07 -4.33 17.25
N ARG A 28 -7.23 -5.24 18.21
CA ARG A 28 -6.11 -5.68 19.04
C ARG A 28 -5.01 -6.37 18.22
N ALA A 29 -5.38 -7.16 17.22
CA ALA A 29 -4.42 -7.86 16.37
C ALA A 29 -3.53 -6.91 15.55
N ILE A 30 -4.05 -5.73 15.16
CA ILE A 30 -3.30 -4.74 14.38
C ILE A 30 -2.65 -3.63 15.23
N SER A 31 -3.19 -3.33 16.41
CA SER A 31 -2.70 -2.23 17.27
C SER A 31 -1.74 -2.67 18.38
N VAL A 32 -1.81 -3.93 18.84
CA VAL A 32 -0.92 -4.47 19.87
C VAL A 32 0.32 -5.04 19.21
N PRO A 33 1.53 -4.49 19.44
CA PRO A 33 2.77 -4.94 18.78
C PRO A 33 3.00 -6.46 18.91
N ALA A 34 2.90 -6.99 20.13
CA ALA A 34 3.11 -8.43 20.38
C ALA A 34 2.12 -9.37 19.66
N LEU A 35 0.94 -8.87 19.26
CA LEU A 35 -0.01 -9.63 18.43
C LEU A 35 0.26 -9.40 16.94
N ARG A 36 0.58 -8.17 16.56
CA ARG A 36 0.91 -7.76 15.20
C ARG A 36 2.12 -8.52 14.67
N GLU A 37 3.19 -8.63 15.47
CA GLU A 37 4.43 -9.34 15.12
C GLU A 37 4.22 -10.80 14.71
N GLN A 38 3.11 -11.43 15.12
CA GLN A 38 2.80 -12.83 14.77
C GLN A 38 2.45 -13.01 13.29
N TRP A 39 1.99 -11.96 12.61
CA TRP A 39 1.54 -12.03 11.22
C TRP A 39 2.10 -10.90 10.34
N LEU A 40 2.50 -9.78 10.95
CA LEU A 40 3.17 -8.66 10.32
C LEU A 40 4.49 -8.36 11.06
N PRO A 41 5.63 -8.85 10.55
CA PRO A 41 6.91 -8.65 11.22
C PRO A 41 7.30 -7.18 11.26
N ASP A 42 7.85 -6.72 12.38
CA ASP A 42 8.24 -5.32 12.59
C ASP A 42 9.27 -4.81 11.57
N GLY A 43 10.08 -5.70 10.98
CA GLY A 43 11.01 -5.36 9.90
C GLY A 43 10.35 -4.91 8.58
N ALA A 44 9.03 -5.10 8.41
CA ALA A 44 8.26 -4.55 7.30
C ALA A 44 7.76 -3.12 7.58
N LEU A 45 7.73 -2.71 8.84
CA LEU A 45 7.34 -1.37 9.26
C LEU A 45 8.58 -0.47 9.27
N ALA A 46 8.40 0.79 8.84
CA ALA A 46 9.43 1.80 8.97
C ALA A 46 9.63 2.18 10.44
N ASP A 47 8.51 2.23 11.19
CA ASP A 47 8.46 2.52 12.61
C ASP A 47 7.37 1.65 13.27
N PRO A 48 7.57 1.19 14.52
CA PRO A 48 6.58 0.39 15.25
C PRO A 48 5.33 1.21 15.62
N GLU A 49 5.49 2.54 15.76
CA GLU A 49 4.42 3.47 16.12
C GLU A 49 3.54 3.82 14.91
N PRO A 50 2.20 3.84 15.08
CA PRO A 50 1.30 4.26 14.02
C PRO A 50 1.40 5.76 13.75
N LEU A 51 1.26 6.15 12.48
CA LEU A 51 1.16 7.56 12.05
C LEU A 51 -0.12 8.21 12.60
N ALA A 52 -1.21 7.45 12.62
CA ALA A 52 -2.48 7.86 13.18
C ALA A 52 -3.27 6.61 13.59
N ALA A 53 -4.02 6.69 14.68
CA ALA A 53 -4.87 5.60 15.15
C ALA A 53 -6.19 6.16 15.69
N THR A 54 -7.30 5.72 15.11
CA THR A 54 -8.66 5.93 15.60
C THR A 54 -9.17 4.58 16.15
N PRO A 55 -9.25 4.43 17.48
CA PRO A 55 -9.61 3.18 18.13
C PRO A 55 -10.85 2.51 17.54
N GLY A 56 -10.68 1.27 17.05
CA GLY A 56 -11.76 0.44 16.52
C GLY A 56 -12.27 0.84 15.13
N VAL A 57 -11.67 1.85 14.48
CA VAL A 57 -12.10 2.34 13.17
C VAL A 57 -10.96 2.32 12.15
N GLU A 58 -9.81 2.90 12.48
CA GLU A 58 -8.72 3.06 11.51
C GLU A 58 -7.36 3.13 12.19
N ILE A 59 -6.33 2.52 11.60
CA ILE A 59 -4.94 2.73 11.99
C ILE A 59 -4.04 2.81 10.77
N ARG A 60 -3.08 3.73 10.82
CA ARG A 60 -2.17 4.04 9.71
C ARG A 60 -0.74 3.75 10.13
N TYR A 61 -0.04 2.99 9.30
CA TYR A 61 1.34 2.61 9.52
C TYR A 61 2.20 3.03 8.33
N ARG A 62 3.45 3.38 8.63
CA ARG A 62 4.46 3.56 7.61
C ARG A 62 5.20 2.24 7.42
N MET A 63 5.15 1.71 6.20
CA MET A 63 5.92 0.53 5.80
C MET A 63 7.14 0.95 4.99
N ARG A 64 8.16 0.12 5.03
CA ARG A 64 9.38 0.31 4.25
C ARG A 64 9.77 -1.00 3.59
N GLU A 65 9.93 -0.94 2.28
CA GLU A 65 10.46 -2.04 1.50
C GLU A 65 11.92 -2.31 1.91
N THR A 66 12.25 -3.59 2.04
CA THR A 66 13.61 -4.03 2.40
C THR A 66 14.53 -4.12 1.19
N LEU A 67 13.96 -4.22 -0.01
CA LEU A 67 14.69 -4.27 -1.27
C LEU A 67 14.96 -2.86 -1.80
N PRO A 68 16.18 -2.57 -2.31
CA PRO A 68 16.46 -1.31 -2.99
C PRO A 68 15.45 -1.12 -4.14
N PRO A 69 14.85 0.08 -4.29
CA PRO A 69 15.28 1.37 -3.73
C PRO A 69 14.78 1.72 -2.31
N CYS A 70 14.31 0.73 -1.53
CA CYS A 70 13.86 0.88 -0.14
C CYS A 70 12.73 1.90 0.01
N LEU A 71 11.71 1.78 -0.85
CA LEU A 71 10.58 2.71 -0.90
C LEU A 71 9.79 2.68 0.41
N ALA A 72 9.26 3.84 0.80
CA ALA A 72 8.30 3.94 1.89
C ALA A 72 6.87 3.91 1.33
N SER A 73 5.97 3.30 2.08
CA SER A 73 4.53 3.32 1.81
C SER A 73 3.74 3.58 3.07
N VAL A 74 2.52 4.06 2.89
CA VAL A 74 1.55 4.26 3.96
C VAL A 74 0.46 3.22 3.81
N VAL A 75 0.34 2.34 4.79
CA VAL A 75 -0.71 1.33 4.85
C VAL A 75 -1.75 1.77 5.88
N THR A 76 -3.00 1.87 5.43
CA THR A 76 -4.15 2.26 6.24
C THR A 76 -5.06 1.05 6.41
N PHE A 77 -5.25 0.60 7.64
CA PHE A 77 -6.15 -0.47 8.00
C PHE A 77 -7.44 0.14 8.53
N GLN A 78 -8.55 -0.10 7.84
CA GLN A 78 -9.88 0.38 8.21
C GLN A 78 -10.73 -0.81 8.63
N LEU A 79 -11.41 -0.69 9.76
CA LEU A 79 -12.31 -1.69 10.31
C LEU A 79 -13.73 -1.16 10.24
N SER A 80 -14.64 -2.02 9.80
CA SER A 80 -16.08 -1.77 9.87
C SER A 80 -16.78 -3.04 10.36
N PRO A 81 -17.79 -2.94 11.23
CA PRO A 81 -18.57 -4.10 11.62
C PRO A 81 -19.33 -4.67 10.41
N ASN A 82 -19.32 -5.99 10.25
CA ASN A 82 -20.13 -6.68 9.24
C ASN A 82 -21.48 -7.13 9.84
N ALA A 83 -22.48 -7.34 8.98
CA ALA A 83 -23.83 -7.77 9.35
C ALA A 83 -23.89 -9.09 10.12
N ASP A 84 -22.89 -9.97 9.93
CA ASP A 84 -22.80 -11.28 10.60
C ASP A 84 -22.16 -11.20 12.01
N GLY A 85 -21.82 -10.00 12.50
CA GLY A 85 -21.07 -9.82 13.74
C GLY A 85 -19.54 -9.97 13.58
N GLY A 86 -19.10 -10.22 12.35
CA GLY A 86 -17.70 -10.16 11.93
C GLY A 86 -17.19 -8.73 11.67
N THR A 87 -16.03 -8.63 11.04
CA THR A 87 -15.37 -7.37 10.71
C THR A 87 -14.97 -7.35 9.25
N ARG A 88 -15.33 -6.28 8.55
CA ARG A 88 -14.73 -5.93 7.29
C ARG A 88 -13.43 -5.17 7.55
N LEU A 89 -12.32 -5.74 7.09
CA LEU A 89 -11.00 -5.14 7.11
C LEU A 89 -10.65 -4.66 5.70
N THR A 90 -10.58 -3.35 5.53
CA THR A 90 -10.10 -2.73 4.29
C THR A 90 -8.68 -2.23 4.50
N ILE A 91 -7.75 -2.71 3.68
CA ILE A 91 -6.34 -2.35 3.72
C ILE A 91 -6.03 -1.51 2.50
N VAL A 92 -5.69 -0.24 2.71
CA VAL A 92 -5.31 0.70 1.66
C VAL A 92 -3.80 0.91 1.73
N HIS A 93 -3.08 0.36 0.76
CA HIS A 93 -1.64 0.53 0.61
C HIS A 93 -1.38 1.63 -0.42
N THR A 94 -0.91 2.79 0.05
CA THR A 94 -0.55 3.91 -0.81
C THR A 94 0.96 4.09 -0.80
N PRO A 95 1.65 4.13 -1.95
CA PRO A 95 3.06 4.49 -1.98
C PRO A 95 3.23 5.93 -1.49
N ASP A 96 4.19 6.15 -0.59
CA ASP A 96 4.55 7.49 -0.07
C ASP A 96 5.54 8.20 -1.01
N ASP A 97 6.10 7.46 -1.98
CA ASP A 97 7.22 7.92 -2.77
C ASP A 97 6.79 8.85 -3.92
N ALA A 98 7.32 10.07 -3.91
CA ALA A 98 7.10 11.08 -4.94
C ALA A 98 7.51 10.61 -6.36
N ARG A 99 8.38 9.58 -6.47
CA ARG A 99 8.81 9.04 -7.76
C ARG A 99 7.74 8.18 -8.44
N LEU A 100 6.78 7.64 -7.68
CA LEU A 100 5.63 6.91 -8.21
C LEU A 100 4.49 7.84 -8.66
N THR A 101 4.46 9.07 -8.14
CA THR A 101 3.57 10.14 -8.58
C THR A 101 4.16 10.99 -9.70
N GLN A 102 5.46 10.86 -9.97
CA GLN A 102 6.09 11.45 -11.15
C GLN A 102 5.68 10.65 -12.40
N PRO A 103 5.14 11.30 -13.45
CA PRO A 103 4.96 10.62 -14.72
C PRO A 103 6.32 10.05 -15.14
N LEU A 104 6.35 8.74 -15.42
CA LEU A 104 7.55 8.09 -15.95
C LEU A 104 8.10 8.97 -17.09
N PRO A 105 9.40 9.32 -17.08
CA PRO A 105 9.98 9.99 -18.23
C PRO A 105 9.65 9.15 -19.45
N ARG A 106 9.12 9.81 -20.49
CA ARG A 106 8.75 9.19 -21.77
C ARG A 106 9.83 8.18 -22.13
N ALA A 107 9.46 6.91 -22.28
CA ALA A 107 10.41 5.85 -22.57
C ALA A 107 11.35 6.32 -23.70
N ALA A 108 12.65 6.35 -23.44
CA ALA A 108 13.66 6.82 -24.38
C ALA A 108 13.93 5.82 -25.52
N ASN A 109 12.93 5.04 -25.90
CA ASN A 109 13.01 4.13 -27.03
C ASN A 109 12.55 4.84 -28.31
N ASP A 110 13.07 6.05 -28.52
CA ASP A 110 13.06 6.69 -29.83
C ASP A 110 14.45 6.48 -30.44
N SER A 111 14.45 5.86 -31.62
CA SER A 111 15.58 5.54 -32.52
C SER A 111 16.39 4.26 -32.29
N TRP A 112 15.81 3.11 -32.64
CA TRP A 112 16.60 2.08 -33.33
C TRP A 112 16.61 2.39 -34.84
N SER A 113 17.47 3.31 -35.25
CA SER A 113 17.78 3.47 -36.68
C SER A 113 18.89 2.50 -37.07
N GLY A 114 18.47 1.35 -37.61
CA GLY A 114 19.17 0.59 -38.65
C GLY A 114 20.63 0.18 -38.39
N PHE A 115 20.84 -0.95 -37.70
CA PHE A 115 22.01 -1.76 -37.95
C PHE A 115 21.84 -2.46 -39.32
N LYS A 116 22.54 -1.96 -40.35
CA LYS A 116 22.74 -2.71 -41.61
C LYS A 116 23.75 -3.82 -41.35
N LEU A 117 23.33 -5.07 -41.51
CA LEU A 117 24.24 -6.21 -41.67
C LEU A 117 24.91 -6.09 -43.05
N ALA A 118 26.23 -5.92 -43.07
CA ALA A 118 27.04 -6.11 -44.27
C ALA A 118 27.36 -7.60 -44.41
N ALA A 119 27.11 -8.14 -45.59
CA ALA A 119 27.50 -9.49 -46.02
C ALA A 119 28.89 -9.46 -46.67
#